data_AF-A0A4R2KXK3-F1
#
_entry.id   AF-A0A4R2KXK3-F1
#
_cell.length_a   1.000
_cell.length_b   1.000
_cell.length_c   1.000
_cell.angle_alpha   90.00
_cell.angle_beta   90.00
_cell.angle_gamma   90.00
#
_symmetry.space_group_name_H-M   'P 1'
#
loop_
_entity.id
_entity.type
_entity.pdbx_description
1 polymer ?
#
loop_
_entity_poly.entity_id
_entity_poly.type
_entity_poly.pdbx_seq_one_letter_code
_entity_poly.pdbx_strand_id
1 'polypeptide(L)'
;MKDRSIKNIRRLILAIFLIFISYRAYMHQVLGGGTEGSPSIHALCPYGGLESFYTLLSSGTFIQKIFSGTFVLFALTIILAIIFRRSFCGILCPFGALQEFLGMIGQKLFGKRFVMPKRIDQPMRYLKYIVLLITTIGAWVTAEMWMAPYDPWSAYGHIFGEVEETFVEAPIGIGLLMITIVGSILYDRFFCKYLCPMGAFLSIVSKVSPYKIERNEEKCIDCGICSKKCPVNIEVAKEKVITTAECINCQTCVLSCPKEGALEVKHGKKILTPLIVIIAVIGIYFGGVFAANIMGIYEVLPAPIPVGQIMDSEELKGYMALEEVSKYMDISMDELYTKLDLPKNIPHNTKLKEIKNYVEDFEVSVAREILKNR
;
A
#
# COMPACT_ATOMS: atom_id res chain seq x y z
N MET A 1 -24.39 18.62 -14.32
CA MET A 1 -23.81 19.13 -13.05
C MET A 1 -23.52 18.03 -12.04
N LYS A 2 -24.43 17.08 -11.82
CA LYS A 2 -24.32 15.99 -10.82
C LYS A 2 -23.03 15.16 -10.93
N ASP A 3 -22.60 14.80 -12.15
CA ASP A 3 -21.41 13.95 -12.34
C ASP A 3 -20.08 14.66 -12.04
N ARG A 4 -20.03 15.99 -12.19
CA ARG A 4 -18.84 16.78 -11.87
C ARG A 4 -18.59 16.79 -10.36
N SER A 5 -19.65 16.91 -9.56
CA SER A 5 -19.57 16.85 -8.10
C SER A 5 -19.09 15.48 -7.62
N ILE A 6 -19.64 14.38 -8.16
CA ILE A 6 -19.24 13.02 -7.75
C ILE A 6 -17.78 12.71 -8.14
N LYS A 7 -17.33 13.18 -9.31
CA LYS A 7 -15.93 13.06 -9.71
C LYS A 7 -14.99 13.79 -8.75
N ASN A 8 -15.37 14.98 -8.29
CA ASN A 8 -14.61 15.73 -7.30
C ASN A 8 -14.62 15.03 -5.93
N ILE A 9 -15.75 14.45 -5.51
CA ILE A 9 -15.84 13.65 -4.28
C ILE A 9 -14.84 12.48 -4.31
N ARG A 10 -14.78 11.70 -5.40
CA ARG A 10 -13.80 10.59 -5.52
C ARG A 10 -12.36 11.10 -5.37
N ARG A 11 -12.02 12.20 -6.04
CA ARG A 11 -10.68 12.79 -5.97
C ARG A 11 -10.35 13.29 -4.57
N LEU A 12 -11.32 13.88 -3.89
CA LEU A 12 -11.18 14.32 -2.51
C LEU A 12 -10.93 13.13 -1.59
N ILE A 13 -11.67 12.02 -1.73
CA ILE A 13 -11.43 10.79 -0.96
C ILE A 13 -10.00 10.29 -1.17
N LEU A 14 -9.56 10.16 -2.43
CA LEU A 14 -8.19 9.74 -2.74
C LEU A 14 -7.13 10.67 -2.14
N ALA A 15 -7.36 11.99 -2.17
CA ALA A 15 -6.46 12.97 -1.56
C ALA A 15 -6.41 12.84 -0.03
N ILE A 16 -7.57 12.72 0.63
CA ILE A 16 -7.67 12.55 2.09
C ILE A 16 -6.91 11.29 2.52
N PHE A 17 -7.11 10.17 1.84
CA PHE A 17 -6.39 8.93 2.15
C PHE A 17 -4.89 9.05 1.95
N LEU A 18 -4.45 9.63 0.83
CA LEU A 18 -3.03 9.84 0.57
C LEU A 18 -2.41 10.71 1.67
N ILE A 19 -3.04 11.84 2.01
CA ILE A 19 -2.56 12.74 3.07
C ILE A 19 -2.53 12.02 4.42
N PHE A 20 -3.60 11.31 4.78
CA PHE A 20 -3.69 10.56 6.03
C PHE A 20 -2.56 9.52 6.17
N ILE A 21 -2.35 8.70 5.14
CA ILE A 21 -1.30 7.67 5.19
C ILE A 21 0.10 8.29 5.17
N SER A 22 0.31 9.36 4.42
CA SER A 22 1.58 10.10 4.41
C SER A 22 1.86 10.72 5.77
N TYR A 23 0.84 11.27 6.44
CA TYR A 23 0.95 11.77 7.80
C TYR A 23 1.30 10.66 8.78
N ARG A 24 0.65 9.49 8.72
CA ARG A 24 0.98 8.35 9.58
C ARG A 24 2.40 7.83 9.33
N ALA A 25 2.85 7.82 8.08
CA ALA A 25 4.21 7.46 7.72
C ALA A 25 5.23 8.46 8.27
N TYR A 26 4.99 9.77 8.12
CA TYR A 26 5.80 10.82 8.75
C TYR A 26 5.85 10.65 10.28
N MET A 27 4.69 10.48 10.93
CA MET A 27 4.63 10.26 12.38
C MET A 27 5.33 8.96 12.80
N HIS A 28 5.39 7.94 11.95
CA HIS A 28 6.15 6.71 12.23
C HIS A 28 7.66 6.97 12.22
N GLN A 29 8.16 7.84 11.35
CA GLN A 29 9.57 8.22 11.34
C GLN A 29 9.94 9.09 12.54
N VAL A 30 9.05 10.01 12.94
CA VAL A 30 9.26 10.94 14.05
C VAL A 30 9.06 10.25 15.41
N LEU A 31 7.91 9.62 15.64
CA LEU A 31 7.58 8.98 16.92
C LEU A 31 8.21 7.60 17.07
N GLY A 32 8.42 6.87 15.97
CA GLY A 32 8.85 5.46 15.99
C GLY A 32 7.68 4.48 15.79
N GLY A 33 8.04 3.19 15.68
CA GLY A 33 7.13 2.08 15.33
C GLY A 33 6.69 1.18 16.47
N GLY A 34 6.99 1.54 17.73
CA GLY A 34 6.67 0.76 18.92
C GLY A 34 5.18 0.74 19.28
N THR A 35 4.87 0.19 20.46
CA THR A 35 3.50 0.01 20.99
C THR A 35 2.74 1.31 21.17
N GLU A 36 3.44 2.41 21.43
CA GLU A 36 2.87 3.76 21.60
C GLU A 36 3.14 4.67 20.39
N GLY A 37 3.79 4.13 19.34
CA GLY A 37 4.19 4.87 18.16
C GLY A 37 3.08 5.00 17.10
N SER A 38 3.49 5.38 15.89
CA SER A 38 2.59 5.33 14.71
C SER A 38 2.85 4.03 13.94
N PRO A 39 1.82 3.39 13.35
CA PRO A 39 2.01 2.21 12.53
C PRO A 39 2.83 2.54 11.28
N SER A 40 3.62 1.57 10.83
CA SER A 40 4.37 1.69 9.59
C SER A 40 3.43 1.81 8.39
N ILE A 41 3.92 2.36 7.29
CA ILE A 41 3.14 2.48 6.06
C ILE A 41 2.71 1.11 5.51
N HIS A 42 3.52 0.08 5.77
CA HIS A 42 3.26 -1.30 5.37
C HIS A 42 2.13 -1.93 6.22
N ALA A 43 2.07 -1.62 7.52
CA ALA A 43 0.99 -2.08 8.40
C ALA A 43 -0.40 -1.52 8.00
N LEU A 44 -0.43 -0.37 7.33
CA LEU A 44 -1.66 0.25 6.80
C LEU A 44 -1.94 -0.15 5.33
N CYS A 45 -1.14 -1.03 4.74
CA CYS A 45 -1.27 -1.45 3.35
C CYS A 45 -1.81 -2.88 3.26
N PRO A 46 -2.89 -3.15 2.50
CA PRO A 46 -3.38 -4.51 2.25
C PRO A 46 -2.35 -5.46 1.62
N TYR A 47 -1.27 -4.92 1.02
CA TYR A 47 -0.21 -5.72 0.42
C TYR A 47 0.58 -6.53 1.47
N GLY A 48 0.81 -5.99 2.67
CA GLY A 48 1.48 -6.76 3.73
C GLY A 48 0.69 -7.99 4.16
N GLY A 49 -0.64 -7.93 4.10
CA GLY A 49 -1.50 -9.09 4.33
C GLY A 49 -1.39 -10.15 3.22
N LEU A 50 -1.09 -9.76 1.97
CA LEU A 50 -0.84 -10.71 0.88
C LEU A 50 0.47 -11.47 1.11
N GLU A 51 1.54 -10.78 1.50
CA GLU A 51 2.82 -11.43 1.81
C GLU A 51 2.68 -12.37 3.01
N SER A 52 2.05 -11.88 4.07
CA SER A 52 1.76 -12.65 5.28
C SER A 52 0.90 -13.88 5.00
N PHE A 53 -0.07 -13.78 4.08
CA PHE A 53 -0.89 -14.92 3.65
C PHE A 53 -0.05 -16.02 3.00
N TYR A 54 0.94 -15.66 2.18
CA TYR A 54 1.80 -16.66 1.54
C TYR A 54 2.74 -17.33 2.54
N THR A 55 3.33 -16.56 3.46
CA THR A 55 4.14 -17.13 4.55
C THR A 55 3.33 -18.09 5.41
N LEU A 56 2.09 -17.73 5.76
CA LEU A 56 1.21 -18.61 6.54
C LEU A 56 0.95 -19.96 5.84
N LEU A 57 0.74 -19.94 4.51
CA LEU A 57 0.53 -21.15 3.72
C LEU A 57 1.79 -22.02 3.62
N SER A 58 2.99 -21.42 3.66
CA SER A 58 4.25 -22.14 3.48
C SER A 58 4.78 -22.75 4.78
N SER A 59 4.74 -22.00 5.90
CA SER A 59 5.34 -22.44 7.16
C SER A 59 4.36 -23.18 8.07
N GLY A 60 3.04 -23.11 7.81
CA GLY A 60 2.01 -23.70 8.66
C GLY A 60 1.92 -23.09 10.07
N THR A 61 2.80 -22.14 10.37
CA THR A 61 2.86 -21.38 11.61
C THR A 61 2.27 -20.00 11.36
N PHE A 62 1.25 -19.64 12.13
CA PHE A 62 0.81 -18.26 12.26
C PHE A 62 1.94 -17.55 13.02
N ILE A 63 2.90 -16.98 12.29
CA ILE A 63 3.98 -16.22 12.93
C ILE A 63 3.31 -15.11 13.73
N GLN A 64 3.47 -15.12 15.05
CA GLN A 64 2.88 -14.16 15.99
C GLN A 64 3.27 -12.69 15.73
N LYS A 65 4.18 -12.43 14.76
CA LYS A 65 4.57 -11.11 14.29
C LYS A 65 3.62 -10.51 13.23
N ILE A 66 2.59 -11.21 12.79
CA ILE A 66 1.64 -10.64 11.83
C ILE A 66 0.66 -9.73 12.58
N PHE A 67 0.80 -8.43 12.35
CA PHE A 67 -0.21 -7.43 12.69
C PHE A 67 -1.57 -7.89 12.13
N SER A 68 -2.45 -8.40 13.00
CA SER A 68 -3.78 -8.90 12.65
C SER A 68 -4.56 -7.93 11.76
N GLY A 69 -4.27 -6.62 11.88
CA GLY A 69 -4.78 -5.57 11.03
C GLY A 69 -4.46 -5.70 9.54
N THR A 70 -3.25 -6.10 9.12
CA THR A 70 -2.91 -6.18 7.68
C THR A 70 -3.73 -7.27 6.98
N PHE A 71 -4.00 -8.38 7.66
CA PHE A 71 -4.90 -9.44 7.18
C PHE A 71 -6.34 -8.95 7.06
N VAL A 72 -6.83 -8.19 8.04
CA VAL A 72 -8.17 -7.58 7.96
C VAL A 72 -8.26 -6.65 6.74
N LEU A 73 -7.27 -5.77 6.54
CA LEU A 73 -7.23 -4.87 5.38
C LEU A 73 -7.16 -5.66 4.06
N PHE A 74 -6.39 -6.75 4.01
CA PHE A 74 -6.28 -7.65 2.87
C PHE A 74 -7.60 -8.36 2.56
N ALA A 75 -8.23 -8.98 3.57
CA ALA A 75 -9.50 -9.67 3.44
C ALA A 75 -10.62 -8.74 2.97
N LEU A 76 -10.71 -7.53 3.54
CA LEU A 76 -11.67 -6.52 3.10
C LEU A 76 -11.41 -6.08 1.65
N THR A 77 -10.15 -5.98 1.26
CA THR A 77 -9.78 -5.67 -0.14
C THR A 77 -10.18 -6.81 -1.09
N ILE A 78 -10.07 -8.07 -0.68
CA ILE A 78 -10.57 -9.24 -1.43
C ILE A 78 -12.10 -9.19 -1.55
N ILE A 79 -12.81 -8.91 -0.45
CA ILE A 79 -14.28 -8.80 -0.46
C ILE A 79 -14.72 -7.73 -1.46
N LEU A 80 -14.07 -6.56 -1.44
CA LEU A 80 -14.29 -5.52 -2.45
C LEU A 80 -13.97 -6.00 -3.86
N ALA A 81 -12.89 -6.76 -4.05
CA ALA A 81 -12.51 -7.34 -5.34
C ALA A 81 -13.55 -8.30 -5.90
N ILE A 82 -14.14 -9.12 -5.03
CA ILE A 82 -15.20 -10.06 -5.39
C ILE A 82 -16.50 -9.32 -5.70
N ILE A 83 -16.88 -8.29 -4.94
CA ILE A 83 -18.17 -7.60 -5.15
C ILE A 83 -18.06 -6.56 -6.27
N PHE A 84 -17.11 -5.64 -6.17
CA PHE A 84 -16.99 -4.43 -6.99
C PHE A 84 -15.72 -4.39 -7.83
N ARG A 85 -15.10 -5.53 -8.15
CA ARG A 85 -13.78 -5.61 -8.80
C ARG A 85 -12.73 -4.83 -8.01
N ARG A 86 -11.64 -4.42 -8.65
CA ARG A 86 -10.52 -3.70 -8.02
C ARG A 86 -10.84 -2.24 -7.64
N SER A 87 -12.04 -2.00 -7.13
CA SER A 87 -12.57 -0.72 -6.66
C SER A 87 -11.71 -0.09 -5.57
N PHE A 88 -11.11 -0.90 -4.68
CA PHE A 88 -10.12 -0.44 -3.70
C PHE A 88 -9.01 0.39 -4.37
N CYS A 89 -8.41 -0.12 -5.46
CA CYS A 89 -7.37 0.58 -6.20
C CYS A 89 -7.87 1.90 -6.82
N GLY A 90 -9.15 1.98 -7.20
CA GLY A 90 -9.75 3.14 -7.85
C GLY A 90 -10.33 4.19 -6.92
N ILE A 91 -10.57 3.87 -5.64
CA ILE A 91 -11.32 4.72 -4.70
C ILE A 91 -10.56 4.96 -3.38
N LEU A 92 -9.80 3.99 -2.87
CA LEU A 92 -9.22 4.04 -1.51
C LEU A 92 -7.69 3.96 -1.49
N CYS A 93 -7.07 3.28 -2.46
CA CYS A 93 -5.64 3.02 -2.44
C CYS A 93 -4.80 4.32 -2.50
N PRO A 94 -4.00 4.63 -1.46
CA PRO A 94 -3.19 5.85 -1.41
C PRO A 94 -2.07 5.84 -2.45
N PHE A 95 -1.44 4.69 -2.72
CA PHE A 95 -0.41 4.61 -3.77
C PHE A 95 -0.99 4.78 -5.18
N GLY A 96 -2.21 4.28 -5.40
CA GLY A 96 -2.96 4.53 -6.64
C GLY A 96 -3.35 6.00 -6.77
N ALA A 97 -3.69 6.67 -5.65
CA ALA A 97 -3.96 8.10 -5.60
C ALA A 97 -2.71 8.91 -5.97
N LEU A 98 -1.56 8.61 -5.37
CA LEU A 98 -0.28 9.25 -5.68
C LEU A 98 0.01 9.22 -7.18
N GLN A 99 -0.09 8.03 -7.80
CA GLN A 99 0.14 7.88 -9.23
C GLN A 99 -0.89 8.62 -10.10
N GLU A 100 -2.15 8.69 -9.67
CA GLU A 100 -3.19 9.45 -10.39
C GLU A 100 -2.97 10.96 -10.29
N PHE A 101 -2.52 11.47 -9.13
CA PHE A 101 -2.15 12.88 -8.96
C PHE A 101 -0.89 13.24 -9.75
N LEU A 102 0.13 12.39 -9.75
CA LEU A 102 1.33 12.57 -10.59
C LEU A 102 0.98 12.62 -12.08
N GLY A 103 0.09 11.74 -12.55
CA GLY A 103 -0.40 11.79 -13.94
C GLY A 103 -1.15 13.07 -14.27
N MET A 104 -1.92 13.63 -13.32
CA MET A 104 -2.58 14.93 -13.50
C MET A 104 -1.58 16.09 -13.54
N ILE A 105 -0.53 16.05 -12.71
CA ILE A 105 0.58 17.02 -12.76
C ILE A 105 1.29 16.93 -14.10
N GLY A 106 1.63 15.72 -14.56
CA GLY A 106 2.26 15.51 -15.86
C GLY A 106 1.41 16.00 -17.04
N GLN A 107 0.11 15.73 -17.02
CA GLN A 107 -0.82 16.26 -18.04
C GLN A 107 -0.82 17.80 -18.08
N LYS A 108 -0.72 18.45 -16.93
CA LYS A 108 -0.63 19.91 -16.83
C LYS A 108 0.73 20.43 -17.31
N LEU A 109 1.81 19.72 -16.98
CA LEU A 109 3.19 20.07 -17.34
C LEU A 109 3.45 19.95 -18.85
N PHE A 110 2.99 18.86 -19.47
CA PHE A 110 3.23 18.57 -20.89
C PHE A 110 2.09 18.99 -21.82
N GLY A 111 1.00 19.53 -21.28
CA GLY A 111 -0.19 19.96 -22.04
C GLY A 111 -0.96 18.82 -22.72
N LYS A 112 -0.55 17.56 -22.55
CA LYS A 112 -1.18 16.38 -23.14
C LYS A 112 -1.09 15.18 -22.22
N ARG A 113 -2.01 14.23 -22.42
CA ARG A 113 -2.01 12.92 -21.75
C ARG A 113 -1.30 11.90 -22.61
N PHE A 114 -0.17 11.37 -22.14
CA PHE A 114 0.49 10.27 -22.84
C PHE A 114 -0.25 8.95 -22.59
N VAL A 115 -0.45 8.19 -23.66
CA VAL A 115 -1.03 6.86 -23.63
C VAL A 115 -0.02 5.93 -24.28
N MET A 116 0.36 4.87 -23.56
CA MET A 116 1.31 3.90 -24.08
C MET A 116 0.70 3.17 -25.29
N PRO A 117 1.45 3.01 -26.41
CA PRO A 117 0.98 2.25 -27.56
C PRO A 117 0.61 0.82 -27.15
N LYS A 118 -0.50 0.30 -27.67
CA LYS A 118 -1.02 -1.02 -27.28
C LYS A 118 -0.04 -2.17 -27.41
N ARG A 119 0.81 -2.12 -28.45
CA ARG A 119 1.84 -3.14 -28.72
C ARG A 119 2.85 -3.28 -27.57
N ILE A 120 3.04 -2.21 -26.80
CA ILE A 120 3.93 -2.17 -25.63
C ILE A 120 3.10 -2.35 -24.35
N ASP A 121 1.96 -1.65 -24.25
CA ASP A 121 1.10 -1.67 -23.06
C ASP A 121 0.57 -3.07 -22.72
N GLN A 122 0.16 -3.86 -23.70
CA GLN A 122 -0.38 -5.21 -23.47
C GLN A 122 0.65 -6.20 -22.90
N PRO A 123 1.84 -6.42 -23.50
CA PRO A 123 2.83 -7.33 -22.94
C PRO A 123 3.36 -6.82 -21.60
N MET A 124 3.58 -5.52 -21.43
CA MET A 124 4.07 -4.97 -20.17
C MET A 124 3.10 -5.17 -19.01
N ARG A 125 1.78 -5.26 -19.25
CA ARG A 125 0.81 -5.60 -18.21
C ARG A 125 0.97 -7.00 -17.65
N TYR A 126 1.70 -7.89 -18.33
CA TYR A 126 1.96 -9.23 -17.80
C TYR A 126 3.12 -9.23 -16.79
N LEU A 127 3.97 -8.21 -16.79
CA LEU A 127 5.13 -8.11 -15.90
C LEU A 127 4.72 -8.13 -14.42
N LYS A 128 3.60 -7.52 -14.03
CA LYS A 128 3.10 -7.57 -12.64
C LYS A 128 2.76 -8.99 -12.17
N TYR A 129 2.44 -9.92 -13.08
CA TYR A 129 2.23 -11.33 -12.70
C TYR A 129 3.55 -12.07 -12.54
N ILE A 130 4.60 -11.67 -13.26
CA ILE A 130 5.97 -12.13 -13.01
C ILE A 130 6.43 -11.62 -11.64
N VAL A 131 6.21 -10.34 -11.33
CA VAL A 131 6.50 -9.78 -10.00
C VAL A 131 5.70 -10.52 -8.92
N LEU A 132 4.41 -10.77 -9.13
CA LEU A 132 3.60 -11.58 -8.19
C LEU A 132 4.20 -12.97 -7.99
N LEU A 133 4.58 -13.67 -9.05
CA LEU A 133 5.20 -15.00 -8.96
C LEU A 133 6.50 -14.94 -8.16
N ILE A 134 7.36 -13.96 -8.44
CA ILE A 134 8.61 -13.74 -7.71
C ILE A 134 8.31 -13.47 -6.23
N THR A 135 7.42 -12.53 -5.90
CA THR A 135 6.98 -12.22 -4.53
C THR A 135 6.51 -13.47 -3.79
N THR A 136 5.68 -14.29 -4.43
CA THR A 136 5.15 -15.52 -3.85
C THR A 136 6.25 -16.56 -3.62
N ILE A 137 7.16 -16.79 -4.58
CA ILE A 137 8.28 -17.73 -4.42
C ILE A 137 9.23 -17.25 -3.33
N GLY A 138 9.59 -15.97 -3.32
CA GLY A 138 10.50 -15.43 -2.30
C GLY A 138 9.88 -15.50 -0.91
N ALA A 139 8.58 -15.24 -0.76
CA ALA A 139 7.88 -15.37 0.52
C ALA A 139 7.84 -16.84 0.98
N TRP A 140 7.66 -17.77 0.04
CA TRP A 140 7.70 -19.20 0.31
C TRP A 140 9.09 -19.69 0.77
N VAL A 141 10.16 -19.20 0.13
CA VAL A 141 11.55 -19.63 0.42
C VAL A 141 12.10 -19.00 1.68
N THR A 142 11.87 -17.69 1.88
CA THR A 142 12.44 -16.95 3.02
C THR A 142 11.62 -17.09 4.29
N ALA A 143 10.32 -17.40 4.18
CA ALA A 143 9.36 -17.34 5.29
C ALA A 143 9.34 -15.98 6.02
N GLU A 144 9.77 -14.91 5.35
CA GLU A 144 9.88 -13.55 5.90
C GLU A 144 9.22 -12.52 4.97
N MET A 145 9.08 -11.27 5.46
CA MET A 145 8.64 -10.10 4.68
C MET A 145 9.77 -9.59 3.76
N TRP A 146 10.28 -10.47 2.90
CA TRP A 146 11.48 -10.24 2.10
C TRP A 146 11.35 -9.09 1.09
N MET A 147 10.14 -8.66 0.76
CA MET A 147 9.88 -7.64 -0.26
C MET A 147 9.88 -6.22 0.29
N ALA A 148 9.94 -6.04 1.61
CA ALA A 148 10.01 -4.73 2.25
C ALA A 148 11.08 -3.78 1.66
N PRO A 149 12.34 -4.21 1.38
CA PRO A 149 13.35 -3.34 0.77
C PRO A 149 13.15 -3.08 -0.73
N TYR A 150 12.25 -3.82 -1.39
CA TYR A 150 11.95 -3.71 -2.82
C TYR A 150 10.61 -3.00 -3.10
N ASP A 151 9.80 -2.74 -2.08
CA ASP A 151 8.48 -2.11 -2.22
C ASP A 151 8.62 -0.58 -2.33
N PRO A 152 8.27 0.04 -3.49
CA PRO A 152 8.32 1.49 -3.63
C PRO A 152 7.34 2.22 -2.70
N TRP A 153 6.28 1.56 -2.24
CA TRP A 153 5.36 2.13 -1.26
C TRP A 153 5.97 2.16 0.14
N SER A 154 6.74 1.14 0.50
CA SER A 154 7.57 1.15 1.72
C SER A 154 8.60 2.27 1.64
N ALA A 155 9.37 2.34 0.55
CA ALA A 155 10.36 3.39 0.32
C ALA A 155 9.75 4.81 0.43
N TYR A 156 8.52 5.01 -0.09
CA TYR A 156 7.82 6.28 0.03
C TYR A 156 7.56 6.69 1.49
N GLY A 157 7.24 5.74 2.38
CA GLY A 157 7.06 6.01 3.80
C GLY A 157 8.34 6.37 4.54
N HIS A 158 9.50 5.95 4.01
CA HIS A 158 10.82 6.25 4.57
C HIS A 158 11.43 7.57 4.08
N ILE A 159 10.94 8.17 2.97
CA ILE A 159 11.38 9.49 2.50
C ILE A 159 11.24 10.59 3.57
N PHE A 160 10.28 10.43 4.48
CA PHE A 160 10.03 11.38 5.56
C PHE A 160 11.00 11.25 6.75
N GLY A 161 11.83 10.20 6.77
CA GLY A 161 12.87 9.97 7.75
C GLY A 161 14.23 10.39 7.23
N GLU A 162 15.29 9.78 7.76
CA GLU A 162 16.65 10.05 7.32
C GLU A 162 16.93 9.33 6.00
N VAL A 163 17.07 10.15 4.96
CA VAL A 163 17.18 9.68 3.58
C VAL A 163 18.46 8.87 3.37
N GLU A 164 19.57 9.26 4.01
CA GLU A 164 20.87 8.59 3.89
C GLU A 164 20.82 7.13 4.35
N GLU A 165 20.23 6.84 5.52
CA GLU A 165 20.05 5.47 6.03
C GLU A 165 19.13 4.65 5.11
N THR A 166 18.05 5.26 4.62
CA THR A 166 17.12 4.58 3.71
C THR A 166 17.78 4.22 2.37
N PHE A 167 18.70 5.06 1.87
CA PHE A 167 19.45 4.80 0.65
C PHE A 167 20.41 3.61 0.78
N VAL A 168 20.92 3.36 1.99
CA VAL A 168 21.79 2.21 2.28
C VAL A 168 20.95 0.94 2.50
N GLU A 169 19.84 1.03 3.22
CA GLU A 169 19.01 -0.14 3.56
C GLU A 169 18.10 -0.64 2.42
N ALA A 170 17.59 0.27 1.57
CA ALA A 170 16.61 -0.06 0.52
C ALA A 170 16.88 0.63 -0.84
N PRO A 171 18.09 0.51 -1.42
CA PRO A 171 18.47 1.21 -2.66
C PRO A 171 17.56 0.83 -3.84
N ILE A 172 17.12 -0.43 -3.89
CA ILE A 172 16.27 -0.93 -4.98
C ILE A 172 14.84 -0.39 -4.84
N GLY A 173 14.28 -0.35 -3.64
CA GLY A 173 12.96 0.24 -3.36
C GLY A 173 12.90 1.72 -3.76
N ILE A 174 13.94 2.50 -3.45
CA ILE A 174 14.06 3.91 -3.87
C ILE A 174 14.15 4.02 -5.40
N GLY A 175 14.98 3.19 -6.04
CA GLY A 175 15.08 3.15 -7.50
C GLY A 175 13.73 2.88 -8.17
N LEU A 176 12.99 1.89 -7.67
CA LEU A 176 11.64 1.57 -8.14
C LEU A 176 10.63 2.69 -7.87
N LEU A 177 10.76 3.40 -6.74
CA LEU A 177 9.92 4.55 -6.43
C LEU A 177 10.19 5.70 -7.41
N MET A 178 11.45 6.01 -7.69
CA MET A 178 11.84 7.03 -8.67
C MET A 178 11.32 6.70 -10.07
N ILE A 179 11.49 5.45 -10.52
CA ILE A 179 10.92 4.94 -11.77
C ILE A 179 9.40 5.08 -11.76
N THR A 180 8.75 4.78 -10.62
CA THR A 180 7.30 4.92 -10.48
C THR A 180 6.84 6.37 -10.56
N ILE A 181 7.57 7.31 -9.96
CA ILE A 181 7.24 8.73 -9.98
C ILE A 181 7.35 9.27 -11.41
N VAL A 182 8.51 9.08 -12.04
CA VAL A 182 8.76 9.52 -13.43
C VAL A 182 7.77 8.84 -14.39
N GLY A 183 7.62 7.53 -14.25
CA GLY A 183 6.69 6.73 -15.04
C GLY A 183 5.24 7.19 -14.88
N SER A 184 4.81 7.57 -13.67
CA SER A 184 3.45 8.02 -13.39
C SER A 184 3.17 9.45 -13.82
N ILE A 185 4.18 10.31 -13.86
CA ILE A 185 4.09 11.64 -14.46
C ILE A 185 3.82 11.52 -15.97
N LEU A 186 4.49 10.59 -16.65
CA LEU A 186 4.31 10.39 -18.08
C LEU A 186 3.04 9.58 -18.38
N TYR A 187 2.86 8.43 -17.73
CA TYR A 187 1.79 7.48 -17.98
C TYR A 187 0.97 7.22 -16.72
N ASP A 188 -0.33 7.55 -16.76
CA ASP A 188 -1.23 7.33 -15.62
C ASP A 188 -1.10 5.91 -15.04
N ARG A 189 -0.93 5.83 -13.71
CA ARG A 189 -0.91 4.57 -12.95
C ARG A 189 0.14 3.56 -13.45
N PHE A 190 1.33 4.04 -13.79
CA PHE A 190 2.41 3.24 -14.37
C PHE A 190 2.72 1.97 -13.57
N PHE A 191 3.02 2.11 -12.28
CA PHE A 191 3.36 0.96 -11.43
C PHE A 191 2.17 0.03 -11.24
N CYS A 192 0.96 0.57 -11.01
CA CYS A 192 -0.24 -0.25 -10.89
C CYS A 192 -0.57 -1.07 -12.16
N LYS A 193 -0.19 -0.59 -13.34
CA LYS A 193 -0.40 -1.33 -14.61
C LYS A 193 0.64 -2.41 -14.83
N TYR A 194 1.91 -2.15 -14.52
CA TYR A 194 3.02 -2.98 -15.00
C TYR A 194 3.79 -3.73 -13.92
N LEU A 195 3.80 -3.27 -12.66
CA LEU A 195 4.71 -3.82 -11.63
C LEU A 195 4.01 -4.24 -10.33
N CYS A 196 2.80 -3.74 -10.05
CA CYS A 196 2.14 -3.96 -8.75
C CYS A 196 1.68 -5.43 -8.55
N PRO A 197 2.31 -6.21 -7.64
CA PRO A 197 1.94 -7.61 -7.38
C PRO A 197 0.54 -7.72 -6.77
N MET A 198 0.19 -6.84 -5.81
CA MET A 198 -1.16 -6.76 -5.26
C MET A 198 -2.21 -6.48 -6.35
N GLY A 199 -1.88 -5.61 -7.30
CA GLY A 199 -2.73 -5.33 -8.46
C GLY A 199 -2.93 -6.54 -9.38
N ALA A 200 -1.91 -7.39 -9.53
CA ALA A 200 -1.98 -8.64 -10.28
C ALA A 200 -2.85 -9.68 -9.57
N PHE A 201 -2.65 -9.85 -8.26
CA PHE A 201 -3.47 -10.74 -7.43
C PHE A 201 -4.95 -10.35 -7.48
N LEU A 202 -5.26 -9.07 -7.24
CA LEU A 202 -6.64 -8.59 -7.34
C LEU A 202 -7.20 -8.66 -8.78
N SER A 203 -6.36 -8.63 -9.81
CA SER A 203 -6.81 -8.86 -11.20
C SER A 203 -7.34 -10.27 -11.38
N ILE A 204 -6.72 -11.26 -10.74
CA ILE A 204 -7.17 -12.66 -10.78
C ILE A 204 -8.49 -12.79 -10.00
N VAL A 205 -8.51 -12.31 -8.76
CA VAL A 205 -9.69 -12.40 -7.87
C VAL A 205 -10.90 -11.67 -8.45
N SER A 206 -10.71 -10.48 -9.02
CA SER A 206 -11.83 -9.66 -9.50
C SER A 206 -12.55 -10.18 -10.76
N LYS A 207 -12.08 -11.26 -11.38
CA LYS A 207 -12.75 -11.87 -12.55
C LYS A 207 -14.15 -12.41 -12.21
N VAL A 208 -14.35 -12.90 -10.98
CA VAL A 208 -15.64 -13.44 -10.53
C VAL A 208 -16.67 -12.35 -10.21
N SER A 209 -16.26 -11.07 -10.25
CA SER A 209 -17.11 -10.00 -9.76
C SER A 209 -18.38 -9.80 -10.60
N PRO A 210 -19.56 -9.72 -9.94
CA PRO A 210 -20.85 -9.62 -10.61
C PRO A 210 -21.14 -8.22 -11.17
N TYR A 211 -20.66 -7.17 -10.50
CA TYR A 211 -20.92 -5.78 -10.89
C TYR A 211 -19.89 -5.29 -11.91
N LYS A 212 -20.32 -5.21 -13.17
CA LYS A 212 -19.48 -4.79 -14.29
C LYS A 212 -20.01 -3.50 -14.90
N ILE A 213 -19.12 -2.76 -15.55
CA ILE A 213 -19.51 -1.61 -16.35
C ILE A 213 -20.05 -2.14 -17.68
N GLU A 214 -21.26 -1.74 -18.02
CA GLU A 214 -21.97 -2.14 -19.24
C GLU A 214 -22.38 -0.91 -20.04
N ARG A 215 -22.17 -0.99 -21.35
CA ARG A 215 -22.52 0.01 -22.35
C ARG A 215 -23.89 -0.31 -22.92
N ASN A 216 -24.80 0.65 -22.88
CA ASN A 216 -26.06 0.58 -23.62
C ASN A 216 -25.82 1.13 -25.03
N GLU A 217 -25.84 0.26 -26.03
CA GLU A 217 -25.53 0.61 -27.42
C GLU A 217 -26.60 1.51 -28.06
N GLU A 218 -27.87 1.38 -27.66
CA GLU A 218 -28.98 2.22 -28.15
C GLU A 218 -28.85 3.67 -27.69
N LYS A 219 -28.33 3.87 -26.46
CA LYS A 219 -28.10 5.20 -25.90
C LYS A 219 -26.72 5.75 -26.24
N CYS A 220 -25.75 4.90 -26.59
CA CYS A 220 -24.38 5.36 -26.84
C CYS A 220 -24.32 6.17 -28.15
N ILE A 221 -23.49 7.22 -28.14
CA ILE A 221 -23.24 8.07 -29.31
C ILE A 221 -21.81 7.91 -29.86
N ASP A 222 -21.13 6.81 -29.50
CA ASP A 222 -19.78 6.43 -29.94
C ASP A 222 -18.68 7.51 -29.87
N CYS A 223 -18.83 8.50 -28.97
CA CYS A 223 -17.89 9.62 -28.84
C CYS A 223 -16.47 9.24 -28.34
N GLY A 224 -16.28 8.03 -27.81
CA GLY A 224 -14.98 7.53 -27.33
C GLY A 224 -14.41 8.20 -26.05
N ILE A 225 -15.14 9.12 -25.42
CA ILE A 225 -14.67 9.86 -24.23
C ILE A 225 -14.37 8.91 -23.06
N CYS A 226 -15.17 7.85 -22.89
CA CYS A 226 -14.99 6.86 -21.85
C CYS A 226 -13.62 6.17 -21.91
N SER A 227 -13.16 5.78 -23.11
CA SER A 227 -11.82 5.22 -23.33
C SER A 227 -10.73 6.26 -23.09
N LYS A 228 -10.91 7.49 -23.60
CA LYS A 228 -9.94 8.59 -23.45
C LYS A 228 -9.70 8.97 -21.97
N LYS A 229 -10.73 8.86 -21.12
CA LYS A 229 -10.68 9.19 -19.69
C LYS A 229 -10.36 8.01 -18.78
N CYS A 230 -10.20 6.79 -19.31
CA CYS A 230 -9.87 5.63 -18.50
C CYS A 230 -8.42 5.71 -17.99
N PRO A 231 -8.17 5.79 -16.66
CA PRO A 231 -6.81 5.97 -16.12
C PRO A 231 -5.91 4.74 -16.33
N VAL A 232 -6.52 3.59 -16.65
CA VAL A 232 -5.81 2.34 -16.95
C VAL A 232 -5.92 1.95 -18.43
N ASN A 233 -6.25 2.91 -19.30
CA ASN A 233 -6.22 2.78 -20.77
C ASN A 233 -7.08 1.64 -21.34
N ILE A 234 -8.27 1.40 -20.79
CA ILE A 234 -9.20 0.39 -21.31
C ILE A 234 -9.99 0.94 -22.51
N GLU A 235 -10.14 0.06 -23.50
CA GLU A 235 -11.08 0.02 -24.63
C GLU A 235 -12.57 0.32 -24.39
N VAL A 236 -12.98 1.16 -23.44
CA VAL A 236 -14.37 1.15 -22.93
C VAL A 236 -15.43 1.33 -24.01
N ALA A 237 -15.16 2.13 -25.05
CA ALA A 237 -16.09 2.36 -26.15
C ALA A 237 -16.32 1.14 -27.07
N LYS A 238 -15.40 0.18 -27.11
CA LYS A 238 -15.46 -0.98 -28.03
C LYS A 238 -16.08 -2.23 -27.42
N GLU A 239 -16.26 -2.21 -26.10
CA GLU A 239 -16.71 -3.38 -25.35
C GLU A 239 -18.13 -3.11 -24.85
N LYS A 240 -19.06 -4.03 -25.13
CA LYS A 240 -20.42 -3.96 -24.57
C LYS A 240 -20.41 -4.12 -23.05
N VAL A 241 -19.65 -5.10 -22.56
CA VAL A 241 -19.45 -5.34 -21.12
C VAL A 241 -17.95 -5.33 -20.86
N ILE A 242 -17.50 -4.49 -19.94
CA ILE A 242 -16.08 -4.47 -19.56
C ILE A 242 -15.80 -5.75 -18.78
N THR A 243 -15.17 -6.75 -19.39
CA THR A 243 -14.82 -8.04 -18.74
C THR A 243 -13.38 -8.07 -18.24
N THR A 244 -12.51 -7.22 -18.77
CA THR A 244 -11.09 -7.17 -18.41
C THR A 244 -10.87 -6.99 -16.90
N ALA A 245 -9.97 -7.81 -16.37
CA ALA A 245 -9.47 -7.69 -15.00
C ALA A 245 -8.75 -6.36 -14.75
N GLU A 246 -8.35 -5.65 -15.81
CA GLU A 246 -7.67 -4.37 -15.68
C GLU A 246 -8.59 -3.25 -15.15
N CYS A 247 -9.91 -3.44 -15.15
CA CYS A 247 -10.83 -2.43 -14.63
C CYS A 247 -10.71 -2.27 -13.11
N ILE A 248 -10.32 -1.07 -12.67
CA ILE A 248 -10.26 -0.68 -11.24
C ILE A 248 -11.56 -0.08 -10.71
N ASN A 249 -12.65 -0.19 -11.47
CA ASN A 249 -13.99 0.28 -11.12
C ASN A 249 -14.07 1.71 -10.53
N CYS A 250 -13.18 2.61 -10.95
CA CYS A 250 -13.04 3.98 -10.45
C CYS A 250 -14.16 4.96 -10.88
N GLN A 251 -15.16 4.48 -11.62
CA GLN A 251 -16.29 5.24 -12.17
C GLN A 251 -15.94 6.39 -13.13
N THR A 252 -14.67 6.63 -13.46
CA THR A 252 -14.29 7.78 -14.31
C THR A 252 -14.96 7.77 -15.68
N CYS A 253 -15.09 6.61 -16.30
CA CYS A 253 -15.72 6.48 -17.62
C CYS A 253 -17.23 6.71 -17.58
N VAL A 254 -17.92 6.26 -16.53
CA VAL A 254 -19.35 6.52 -16.30
C VAL A 254 -19.59 8.00 -16.05
N LEU A 255 -18.85 8.60 -15.11
CA LEU A 255 -18.94 10.02 -14.73
C LEU A 255 -18.51 11.00 -15.81
N SER A 256 -17.79 10.55 -16.84
CA SER A 256 -17.38 11.38 -17.98
C SER A 256 -18.21 11.12 -19.23
N CYS A 257 -19.20 10.22 -19.16
CA CYS A 257 -20.07 9.93 -20.30
C CYS A 257 -21.03 11.11 -20.51
N PRO A 258 -21.10 11.71 -21.72
CA PRO A 258 -21.98 12.84 -21.98
C PRO A 258 -23.46 12.45 -22.08
N LYS A 259 -23.77 11.16 -22.28
CA LYS A 259 -25.13 10.66 -22.45
C LYS A 259 -25.52 9.81 -21.24
N GLU A 260 -26.52 10.29 -20.50
CA GLU A 260 -27.01 9.61 -19.30
C GLU A 260 -27.55 8.21 -19.62
N GLY A 261 -27.17 7.23 -18.79
CA GLY A 261 -27.56 5.83 -18.95
C GLY A 261 -26.89 5.08 -20.11
N ALA A 262 -25.95 5.69 -20.84
CA ALA A 262 -25.19 4.99 -21.89
C ALA A 262 -24.07 4.10 -21.32
N LEU A 263 -23.60 4.37 -20.10
CA LEU A 263 -22.64 3.56 -19.37
C LEU A 263 -23.07 3.46 -17.91
N GLU A 264 -23.20 2.25 -17.38
CA GLU A 264 -23.72 2.02 -16.03
C GLU A 264 -23.01 0.82 -15.38
N VAL A 265 -22.96 0.77 -14.05
CA VAL A 265 -22.54 -0.42 -13.32
C VAL A 265 -23.75 -1.30 -13.08
N LYS A 266 -23.73 -2.53 -13.62
CA LYS A 266 -24.89 -3.44 -13.56
C LYS A 266 -24.54 -4.84 -13.08
N HIS A 267 -25.53 -5.47 -12.49
CA HIS A 267 -25.59 -6.92 -12.28
C HIS A 267 -27.03 -7.40 -12.52
N GLY A 268 -27.26 -8.12 -13.61
CA GLY A 268 -28.61 -8.48 -14.05
C GLY A 268 -29.46 -7.22 -14.26
N LYS A 269 -30.60 -7.13 -13.58
CA LYS A 269 -31.50 -5.95 -13.63
C LYS A 269 -31.09 -4.83 -12.66
N LYS A 270 -30.16 -5.06 -11.74
CA LYS A 270 -29.75 -4.07 -10.74
C LYS A 270 -28.74 -3.10 -11.33
N ILE A 271 -29.03 -1.81 -11.24
CA ILE A 271 -28.17 -0.71 -11.70
C ILE A 271 -27.68 0.05 -10.48
N LEU A 272 -26.37 0.25 -10.37
CA LEU A 272 -25.75 1.03 -9.31
C LEU A 272 -25.20 2.34 -9.88
N THR A 273 -25.60 3.45 -9.27
CA THR A 273 -25.03 4.76 -9.61
C THR A 273 -23.60 4.88 -9.09
N PRO A 274 -22.74 5.71 -9.71
CA PRO A 274 -21.38 5.93 -9.24
C PRO A 274 -21.27 6.30 -7.76
N LEU A 275 -22.20 7.11 -7.25
CA LEU A 275 -22.24 7.51 -5.84
C LEU A 275 -22.51 6.31 -4.92
N ILE A 276 -23.47 5.46 -5.27
CA ILE A 276 -23.78 4.24 -4.49
C ILE A 276 -22.57 3.31 -4.47
N VAL A 277 -21.86 3.14 -5.59
CA VAL A 277 -20.64 2.32 -5.63
C VAL A 277 -19.57 2.89 -4.71
N ILE A 278 -19.33 4.20 -4.72
CA ILE A 278 -18.35 4.85 -3.85
C ILE A 278 -18.73 4.68 -2.38
N ILE A 279 -19.98 4.95 -2.02
CA ILE A 279 -20.47 4.80 -0.63
C ILE A 279 -20.38 3.34 -0.19
N ALA A 280 -20.78 2.39 -1.02
CA ALA A 280 -20.70 0.96 -0.70
C ALA A 280 -19.26 0.50 -0.49
N VAL A 281 -18.32 0.94 -1.34
CA VAL A 281 -16.90 0.58 -1.20
C VAL A 281 -16.31 1.14 0.10
N ILE A 282 -16.59 2.41 0.42
CA ILE A 282 -16.15 3.03 1.69
C ILE A 282 -16.81 2.34 2.88
N GLY A 283 -18.12 2.11 2.82
CA GLY A 283 -18.89 1.51 3.91
C GLY A 283 -18.49 0.08 4.19
N ILE A 284 -18.25 -0.75 3.17
CA ILE A 284 -17.77 -2.12 3.35
C ILE A 284 -16.35 -2.11 3.93
N TYR A 285 -15.46 -1.26 3.40
CA TYR A 285 -14.07 -1.22 3.86
C TYR A 285 -13.96 -0.73 5.29
N PHE A 286 -14.43 0.48 5.58
CA PHE A 286 -14.31 1.05 6.92
C PHE A 286 -15.29 0.47 7.93
N GLY A 287 -16.48 0.06 7.51
CA GLY A 287 -17.39 -0.69 8.37
C GLY A 287 -16.77 -2.02 8.80
N GLY A 288 -16.06 -2.70 7.89
CA GLY A 288 -15.30 -3.90 8.20
C GLY A 288 -14.12 -3.64 9.15
N VAL A 289 -13.33 -2.58 8.92
CA VAL A 289 -12.24 -2.18 9.82
C VAL A 289 -12.77 -1.84 11.21
N PHE A 290 -13.87 -1.08 11.29
CA PHE A 290 -14.51 -0.70 12.54
C PHE A 290 -15.04 -1.92 13.31
N ALA A 291 -15.71 -2.84 12.62
CA ALA A 291 -16.17 -4.09 13.22
C ALA A 291 -14.99 -4.94 13.74
N ALA A 292 -13.92 -5.07 12.95
CA ALA A 292 -12.71 -5.78 13.36
C ALA A 292 -12.03 -5.12 14.57
N ASN A 293 -12.06 -3.79 14.65
CA ASN A 293 -11.54 -3.05 15.80
C ASN A 293 -12.38 -3.27 17.07
N ILE A 294 -13.72 -3.26 16.98
CA ILE A 294 -14.61 -3.61 18.11
C ILE A 294 -14.37 -5.04 18.60
N MET A 295 -14.12 -5.96 17.67
CA MET A 295 -13.83 -7.37 17.99
C MET A 295 -12.41 -7.58 18.55
N GLY A 296 -11.55 -6.55 18.60
CA GLY A 296 -10.17 -6.67 19.08
C GLY A 296 -9.24 -7.43 18.13
N ILE A 297 -9.61 -7.61 16.86
CA ILE A 297 -8.80 -8.34 15.87
C ILE A 297 -8.09 -7.42 14.86
N TYR A 298 -8.23 -6.10 15.03
CA TYR A 298 -7.58 -5.10 14.18
C TYR A 298 -6.45 -4.40 14.95
N GLU A 299 -5.26 -4.99 14.89
CA GLU A 299 -4.05 -4.42 15.48
C GLU A 299 -3.03 -4.08 14.39
N VAL A 300 -2.59 -2.82 14.39
CA VAL A 300 -1.59 -2.28 13.44
C VAL A 300 -0.32 -1.78 14.13
N LEU A 301 -0.29 -1.89 15.46
CA LEU A 301 0.87 -1.65 16.31
C LEU A 301 1.31 -2.99 16.91
N PRO A 302 2.61 -3.20 17.14
CA PRO A 302 3.11 -4.47 17.65
C PRO A 302 2.55 -4.69 19.05
N ALA A 303 2.27 -5.94 19.42
CA ALA A 303 1.86 -6.25 20.78
C ALA A 303 2.98 -5.86 21.76
N PRO A 304 2.65 -5.34 22.96
CA PRO A 304 3.64 -5.15 23.99
C PRO A 304 4.24 -6.51 24.37
N ILE A 305 5.57 -6.59 24.39
CA ILE A 305 6.28 -7.81 24.79
C ILE A 305 5.91 -8.12 26.25
N PRO A 306 5.45 -9.35 26.57
CA PRO A 306 5.14 -9.73 27.94
C PRO A 306 6.37 -9.56 28.84
N VAL A 307 6.17 -8.99 30.02
CA VAL A 307 7.23 -8.82 31.03
C VAL A 307 7.83 -10.20 31.35
N GLY A 308 9.11 -10.41 31.00
CA GLY A 308 9.83 -11.66 31.23
C GLY A 308 10.19 -12.49 29.99
N GLN A 309 9.82 -12.05 28.77
CA GLN A 309 10.38 -12.60 27.53
C GLN A 309 11.58 -11.77 27.04
N ILE A 310 12.71 -12.45 26.83
CA ILE A 310 13.94 -11.87 26.32
C ILE A 310 13.84 -11.77 24.81
N MET A 311 13.92 -10.55 24.28
CA MET A 311 13.96 -10.25 22.85
C MET A 311 15.34 -10.59 22.26
N ASP A 312 15.37 -11.24 21.10
CA ASP A 312 16.62 -11.48 20.38
C ASP A 312 17.21 -10.15 19.88
N SER A 313 18.52 -10.03 19.95
CA SER A 313 19.32 -8.93 19.42
C SER A 313 18.96 -8.56 17.98
N GLU A 314 18.63 -9.53 17.12
CA GLU A 314 18.26 -9.29 15.72
C GLU A 314 16.94 -8.51 15.57
N GLU A 315 16.10 -8.51 16.62
CA GLU A 315 14.83 -7.80 16.65
C GLU A 315 14.97 -6.33 17.04
N LEU A 316 16.15 -5.88 17.49
CA LEU A 316 16.40 -4.49 17.85
C LEU A 316 16.14 -3.58 16.65
N LYS A 317 15.34 -2.54 16.84
CA LYS A 317 15.04 -1.54 15.81
C LYS A 317 15.60 -0.19 16.21
N GLY A 318 16.07 0.59 15.24
CA GLY A 318 16.67 1.91 15.49
C GLY A 318 15.75 2.89 16.22
N TYR A 319 14.42 2.69 16.15
CA TYR A 319 13.48 3.54 16.87
C TYR A 319 13.31 3.18 18.37
N MET A 320 13.85 2.05 18.83
CA MET A 320 13.72 1.63 20.23
C MET A 320 14.57 2.51 21.14
N ALA A 321 14.00 2.95 22.27
CA ALA A 321 14.75 3.69 23.28
C ALA A 321 15.68 2.77 24.09
N LEU A 322 16.78 3.31 24.64
CA LEU A 322 17.71 2.52 25.46
C LEU A 322 17.02 1.83 26.65
N GLU A 323 16.04 2.49 27.27
CA GLU A 323 15.22 1.87 28.33
C GLU A 323 14.34 0.72 27.84
N GLU A 324 13.80 0.82 26.62
CA GLU A 324 13.03 -0.26 26.00
C GLU A 324 13.95 -1.43 25.68
N VAL A 325 15.14 -1.17 25.13
CA VAL A 325 16.15 -2.19 24.84
C VAL A 325 16.59 -2.92 26.12
N SER A 326 16.91 -2.17 27.19
CA SER A 326 17.26 -2.74 28.49
C SER A 326 16.15 -3.63 29.04
N LYS A 327 14.90 -3.16 28.96
CA LYS A 327 13.72 -3.90 29.43
C LYS A 327 13.41 -5.14 28.61
N TYR A 328 13.51 -5.06 27.29
CA TYR A 328 13.20 -6.16 26.38
C TYR A 328 14.30 -7.19 26.29
N MET A 329 15.55 -6.77 26.44
CA MET A 329 16.68 -7.67 26.47
C MET A 329 17.03 -8.13 27.89
N ASP A 330 16.29 -7.74 28.93
CA ASP A 330 16.57 -8.09 30.34
C ASP A 330 18.06 -7.88 30.71
N ILE A 331 18.60 -6.74 30.30
CA ILE A 331 19.98 -6.29 30.57
C ILE A 331 19.87 -5.02 31.40
N SER A 332 20.65 -4.88 32.47
CA SER A 332 20.63 -3.66 33.29
C SER A 332 21.08 -2.44 32.46
N MET A 333 20.57 -1.25 32.78
CA MET A 333 20.97 -0.03 32.04
C MET A 333 22.49 0.19 32.08
N ASP A 334 23.15 -0.03 33.22
CA ASP A 334 24.61 0.09 33.31
C ASP A 334 25.34 -0.92 32.42
N GLU A 335 24.86 -2.16 32.37
CA GLU A 335 25.42 -3.20 31.51
C GLU A 335 25.18 -2.88 30.03
N LEU A 336 24.01 -2.37 29.66
CA LEU A 336 23.69 -1.95 28.30
C LEU A 336 24.62 -0.83 27.82
N TYR A 337 24.84 0.19 28.66
CA TYR A 337 25.76 1.30 28.35
C TYR A 337 27.19 0.80 28.22
N THR A 338 27.61 -0.15 29.07
CA THR A 338 28.95 -0.73 29.02
C THR A 338 29.15 -1.58 27.77
N LYS A 339 28.19 -2.44 27.42
CA LYS A 339 28.28 -3.31 26.24
C LYS A 339 28.32 -2.49 24.95
N LEU A 340 27.50 -1.45 24.85
CA LEU A 340 27.41 -0.58 23.68
C LEU A 340 28.44 0.57 23.66
N ASP A 341 29.36 0.62 24.63
CA ASP A 341 30.36 1.69 24.80
C ASP A 341 29.75 3.11 24.79
N LEU A 342 28.63 3.28 25.50
CA LEU A 342 27.87 4.53 25.53
C LEU A 342 28.26 5.40 26.73
N PRO A 343 28.43 6.73 26.53
CA PRO A 343 28.66 7.63 27.64
C PRO A 343 27.39 7.78 28.50
N LYS A 344 27.56 7.75 29.83
CA LYS A 344 26.45 7.75 30.81
C LYS A 344 25.60 9.03 30.85
N ASN A 345 25.96 10.04 30.07
CA ASN A 345 25.22 11.30 29.96
C ASN A 345 24.09 11.24 28.91
N ILE A 346 24.00 10.17 28.11
CA ILE A 346 22.92 9.97 27.15
C ILE A 346 21.61 9.73 27.92
N PRO A 347 20.51 10.43 27.59
CA PRO A 347 19.20 10.17 28.20
C PRO A 347 18.69 8.74 27.91
N HIS A 348 18.06 8.09 28.89
CA HIS A 348 17.54 6.72 28.76
C HIS A 348 16.44 6.55 27.69
N ASN A 349 15.72 7.62 27.39
CA ASN A 349 14.69 7.66 26.34
C ASN A 349 15.26 7.92 24.94
N THR A 350 16.59 8.04 24.80
CA THR A 350 17.24 8.23 23.50
C THR A 350 17.06 6.97 22.65
N LYS A 351 16.62 7.15 21.41
CA LYS A 351 16.44 6.05 20.46
C LYS A 351 17.79 5.56 19.94
N LEU A 352 17.92 4.26 19.66
CA LEU A 352 19.15 3.67 19.13
C LEU A 352 19.70 4.43 17.91
N LYS A 353 18.83 4.86 16.98
CA LYS A 353 19.22 5.63 15.79
C LYS A 353 19.71 7.06 16.11
N GLU A 354 19.30 7.62 17.24
CA GLU A 354 19.64 8.98 17.67
C GLU A 354 20.95 9.01 18.48
N ILE A 355 21.50 7.85 18.84
CA ILE A 355 22.77 7.74 19.57
C ILE A 355 23.93 8.31 18.76
N LYS A 356 23.86 8.28 17.42
CA LYS A 356 24.86 8.89 16.55
C LYS A 356 25.09 10.39 16.78
N ASN A 357 24.09 11.08 17.35
CA ASN A 357 24.23 12.48 17.75
C ASN A 357 25.18 12.67 18.95
N TYR A 358 25.49 11.59 19.66
CA TYR A 358 26.37 11.55 20.82
C TYR A 358 27.66 10.76 20.56
N VAL A 359 27.60 9.73 19.72
CA VAL A 359 28.71 8.85 19.35
C VAL A 359 28.74 8.69 17.83
N GLU A 360 29.66 9.39 17.16
CA GLU A 360 29.64 9.61 15.70
C GLU A 360 29.65 8.30 14.87
N ASP A 361 30.29 7.24 15.38
CA ASP A 361 30.42 5.92 14.71
C ASP A 361 29.37 4.88 15.15
N PHE A 362 28.30 5.29 15.84
CA PHE A 362 27.29 4.35 16.33
C PHE A 362 26.29 3.94 15.25
N GLU A 363 26.29 2.65 14.89
CA GLU A 363 25.25 2.05 14.05
C GLU A 363 24.38 1.04 14.81
N VAL A 364 23.10 1.00 14.49
CA VAL A 364 22.13 0.04 15.08
C VAL A 364 22.49 -1.41 14.72
N SER A 365 23.09 -1.64 13.55
CA SER A 365 23.65 -2.92 13.10
C SER A 365 24.73 -3.44 14.08
N VAL A 366 25.65 -2.58 14.48
CA VAL A 366 26.72 -2.87 15.45
C VAL A 366 26.12 -3.18 16.82
N ALA A 367 25.11 -2.42 17.24
CA ALA A 367 24.39 -2.71 18.48
C ALA A 367 23.73 -4.10 18.47
N ARG A 368 23.14 -4.52 17.34
CA ARG A 368 22.61 -5.89 17.18
C ARG A 368 23.72 -6.92 17.35
N GLU A 369 24.86 -6.73 16.71
CA GLU A 369 25.97 -7.69 16.74
C GLU A 369 26.62 -7.80 18.12
N ILE A 370 26.83 -6.67 18.80
CA ILE A 370 27.36 -6.63 20.18
C ILE A 370 26.40 -7.34 21.14
N LEU A 371 25.09 -7.11 21.00
CA LEU A 371 24.08 -7.67 21.89
C LEU A 371 23.64 -9.09 21.49
N LYS A 372 24.12 -9.61 20.35
CA LYS A 372 23.88 -10.98 19.86
C LYS A 372 24.55 -12.04 20.70
N ASN A 373 25.73 -11.72 21.22
CA ASN A 373 26.43 -12.55 22.19
C ASN A 373 26.14 -11.98 23.58
N ARG A 374 25.02 -12.40 24.16
CA ARG A 374 24.78 -12.18 25.60
C ARG A 374 25.98 -12.63 26.43
#